data_AF-A0A8H7K5T8-F1
#
_entry.id   AF-A0A8H7K5T8-F1
#
_cell.length_a   1.000
_cell.length_b   1.000
_cell.length_c   1.000
_cell.angle_alpha   90.00
_cell.angle_beta   90.00
_cell.angle_gamma   90.00
#
_symmetry.space_group_name_H-M   'P 1'
#
loop_
_entity.id
_entity.type
_entity.pdbx_description
1 polymer ?
#
loop_
_entity_poly.entity_id
_entity_poly.type
_entity_poly.pdbx_seq_one_letter_code
_entity_poly.pdbx_strand_id
1 'polypeptide(L)'
;MAGLLVDVYGLDELPASPSAPVTCLWLLHPRTRTRGRMHDIAARTVKAWHGSPEAAKRGLVALCFDMPNHGTRVVSERANGAWAAGNDTHAIDMLGMVKGARADMSGLMDVVAGYLGRENVDGHVVLGWSLGGMRRGRPGWGRRGWTPRCL
;
A
#
# COMPACT_ATOMS: atom_id res chain seq x y z
N MET A 1 -13.28 -4.01 2.91
CA MET A 1 -13.81 -3.65 1.58
C MET A 1 -13.73 -4.89 0.69
N ALA A 2 -14.82 -5.31 0.06
CA ALA A 2 -14.86 -6.47 -0.86
C ALA A 2 -14.22 -7.76 -0.31
N GLY A 3 -14.50 -8.08 0.96
CA GLY A 3 -13.92 -9.26 1.63
C GLY A 3 -12.47 -9.11 2.09
N LEU A 4 -11.83 -7.96 1.88
CA LEU A 4 -10.47 -7.67 2.30
C LEU A 4 -10.44 -6.69 3.49
N LEU A 5 -9.50 -6.91 4.41
CA LEU A 5 -9.16 -5.95 5.45
C LEU A 5 -8.33 -4.82 4.84
N VAL A 6 -8.91 -3.62 4.80
CA VAL A 6 -8.28 -2.42 4.22
C VAL A 6 -8.18 -1.37 5.31
N ASP A 7 -6.96 -0.93 5.61
CA ASP A 7 -6.73 0.23 6.48
C ASP A 7 -6.85 1.48 5.61
N VAL A 8 -7.62 2.46 6.09
CA VAL A 8 -7.85 3.74 5.42
C VAL A 8 -7.34 4.84 6.33
N TYR A 9 -6.55 5.74 5.75
CA TYR A 9 -5.98 6.90 6.42
C TYR A 9 -6.40 8.17 5.69
N GLY A 10 -6.67 9.24 6.42
CA GLY A 10 -7.03 10.53 5.82
C GLY A 10 -8.52 10.73 5.57
N LEU A 11 -9.39 9.90 6.17
CA LEU A 11 -10.82 9.93 5.91
C LEU A 11 -11.49 11.17 6.54
N ASP A 12 -11.11 11.50 7.78
CA ASP A 12 -11.69 12.63 8.53
C ASP A 12 -11.22 13.98 7.96
N GLU A 13 -10.09 13.98 7.25
CA GLU A 13 -9.50 15.13 6.57
C GLU A 13 -10.09 15.39 5.17
N LEU A 14 -10.99 14.53 4.68
CA LEU A 14 -11.62 14.73 3.38
C LEU A 14 -12.55 15.96 3.35
N PRO A 15 -12.68 16.63 2.19
CA PRO A 15 -13.67 17.69 2.04
C PRO A 15 -15.08 17.17 2.32
N ALA A 16 -15.88 17.96 3.07
CA ALA A 16 -17.22 17.58 3.50
C ALA A 16 -18.18 17.23 2.35
N SER A 17 -18.00 17.84 1.18
CA SER A 17 -18.80 17.52 -0.02
C SER A 17 -18.40 16.16 -0.60
N PRO A 18 -19.31 15.18 -0.73
CA PRO A 18 -19.03 13.86 -1.33
C PRO A 18 -18.56 13.91 -2.78
N SER A 19 -18.93 14.95 -3.53
CA SER A 19 -18.57 15.15 -4.94
C SER A 19 -17.19 15.79 -5.14
N ALA A 20 -16.55 16.28 -4.06
CA ALA A 20 -15.19 16.81 -4.17
C ALA A 20 -14.21 15.71 -4.62
N PRO A 21 -13.27 16.01 -5.54
CA PRO A 21 -12.33 15.01 -6.07
C PRO A 21 -11.47 14.39 -4.97
N VAL A 22 -11.33 13.07 -4.99
CA VAL A 22 -10.50 12.30 -4.05
C VAL A 22 -9.52 11.42 -4.82
N THR A 23 -8.24 11.53 -4.47
CA THR A 23 -7.21 10.60 -4.93
C THR A 23 -6.99 9.51 -3.90
N CYS A 24 -6.94 8.26 -4.35
CA CYS A 24 -6.56 7.11 -3.54
C CYS A 24 -5.09 6.77 -3.75
N LEU A 25 -4.30 6.82 -2.68
CA LEU A 25 -2.93 6.32 -2.64
C LEU A 25 -2.92 4.88 -2.08
N TRP A 26 -2.66 3.91 -2.94
CA TRP A 26 -2.54 2.51 -2.59
C TRP A 26 -1.10 2.18 -2.17
N LEU A 27 -0.93 1.77 -0.91
CA LEU A 27 0.37 1.43 -0.35
C LEU A 27 0.54 -0.09 -0.26
N LEU A 28 1.45 -0.62 -1.06
CA LEU A 28 1.77 -2.04 -1.12
C LEU A 28 2.95 -2.34 -0.19
N HIS A 29 2.70 -3.15 0.83
CA HIS A 29 3.71 -3.52 1.82
C HIS A 29 4.79 -4.45 1.21
N PRO A 30 6.01 -4.48 1.79
CA PRO A 30 7.04 -5.42 1.39
C PRO A 30 6.62 -6.89 1.50
N ARG A 31 7.30 -7.75 0.74
CA ARG A 31 7.18 -9.21 0.87
C ARG A 31 7.48 -9.64 2.30
N THR A 32 6.77 -10.66 2.79
CA THR A 32 6.81 -11.20 4.16
C THR A 32 6.49 -10.19 5.27
N ARG A 33 5.83 -9.10 4.91
CA ARG A 33 5.31 -8.08 5.84
C ARG A 33 3.79 -8.00 5.76
N THR A 34 3.25 -7.03 6.48
CA THR A 34 1.81 -6.79 6.63
C THR A 34 1.50 -5.34 6.26
N ARG A 35 0.22 -5.06 5.98
CA ARG A 35 -0.33 -3.72 5.74
C ARG A 35 0.03 -2.71 6.84
N GLY A 36 0.13 -3.15 8.09
CA GLY A 36 0.53 -2.32 9.22
C GLY A 36 1.92 -1.70 9.08
N ARG A 37 2.82 -2.27 8.26
CA ARG A 37 4.12 -1.64 7.97
C ARG A 37 4.02 -0.33 7.20
N MET A 38 2.91 -0.10 6.51
CA MET A 38 2.68 1.11 5.73
C MET A 38 2.11 2.27 6.55
N HIS A 39 1.79 2.04 7.84
CA HIS A 39 1.17 3.04 8.71
C HIS A 39 1.94 4.37 8.75
N ASP A 40 3.25 4.34 9.01
CA ASP A 40 4.06 5.57 9.13
C ASP A 40 4.15 6.33 7.79
N ILE A 41 4.23 5.61 6.67
CA ILE A 41 4.20 6.22 5.33
C ILE A 41 2.84 6.87 5.09
N ALA A 42 1.74 6.14 5.34
CA ALA A 42 0.39 6.63 5.16
C ALA A 42 0.15 7.91 5.99
N ALA A 43 0.44 7.87 7.29
CA ALA A 43 0.23 8.98 8.20
C ALA A 43 1.02 10.23 7.79
N ARG A 44 2.30 10.08 7.43
CA ARG A 44 3.13 11.20 6.99
C ARG A 44 2.67 11.77 5.66
N THR A 45 2.32 10.93 4.69
CA THR A 45 1.87 11.38 3.37
C THR A 45 0.53 12.09 3.45
N VAL A 46 -0.45 11.52 4.17
CA VAL A 46 -1.76 12.14 4.41
C VAL A 46 -1.61 13.47 5.14
N LYS A 47 -0.83 13.52 6.22
CA LYS A 47 -0.57 14.75 6.97
C LYS A 47 0.09 15.83 6.10
N ALA A 48 1.07 15.45 5.28
CA ALA A 48 1.77 16.38 4.40
C ALA A 48 0.84 16.94 3.31
N TRP A 49 0.00 16.09 2.71
CA TRP A 49 -0.98 16.52 1.70
C TRP A 49 -2.02 17.46 2.30
N HIS A 50 -2.65 17.08 3.41
CA HIS A 50 -3.71 17.89 4.01
C HIS A 50 -3.22 19.17 4.70
N GLY A 51 -1.91 19.29 4.92
CA GLY A 51 -1.27 20.55 5.31
C GLY A 51 -0.97 21.49 4.15
N SER A 52 -1.19 21.08 2.90
CA SER A 52 -0.89 21.87 1.71
C SER A 52 -2.12 22.66 1.20
N PRO A 53 -1.92 23.79 0.49
CA PRO A 53 -3.03 24.56 -0.07
C PRO A 53 -3.91 23.77 -1.07
N GLU A 54 -3.36 22.71 -1.68
CA GLU A 54 -4.05 21.86 -2.65
C GLU A 54 -5.16 21.00 -2.00
N ALA A 55 -5.07 20.72 -0.70
CA ALA A 55 -6.03 19.90 0.03
C ALA A 55 -7.46 20.47 0.00
N ALA A 56 -7.60 21.80 -0.08
CA ALA A 56 -8.90 22.46 -0.22
C ALA A 56 -9.61 22.14 -1.54
N LYS A 57 -8.87 21.73 -2.58
CA LYS A 57 -9.39 21.41 -3.91
C LYS A 57 -9.57 19.92 -4.13
N ARG A 58 -8.77 19.09 -3.45
CA ARG A 58 -8.71 17.65 -3.67
C ARG A 58 -8.30 16.92 -2.39
N GLY A 59 -9.10 15.94 -2.01
CA GLY A 59 -8.77 15.04 -0.91
C GLY A 59 -7.77 13.98 -1.31
N LEU A 60 -6.98 13.50 -0.35
CA LEU A 60 -6.12 12.34 -0.48
C LEU A 60 -6.45 11.36 0.65
N VAL A 61 -6.68 10.11 0.30
CA VAL A 61 -6.70 8.99 1.25
C VAL A 61 -5.57 8.03 0.93
N ALA A 62 -4.97 7.44 1.96
CA ALA A 62 -4.04 6.34 1.80
C ALA A 62 -4.71 5.03 2.22
N LEU A 63 -4.57 3.99 1.40
CA LEU A 63 -5.18 2.67 1.63
C LEU A 63 -4.11 1.58 1.63
N CYS A 64 -4.22 0.66 2.58
CA CYS A 64 -3.30 -0.48 2.71
C CYS A 64 -4.10 -1.77 2.92
N PHE A 65 -3.73 -2.85 2.23
CA PHE A 65 -4.31 -4.17 2.44
C PHE A 65 -3.22 -5.24 2.41
N ASP A 66 -3.50 -6.40 3.02
CA ASP A 66 -2.57 -7.52 2.96
C ASP A 66 -2.72 -8.23 1.60
N MET A 67 -1.61 -8.39 0.86
CA MET A 67 -1.58 -9.16 -0.38
C MET A 67 -1.79 -10.67 -0.10
N PRO A 68 -2.09 -11.50 -1.12
CA PRO A 68 -2.25 -12.94 -0.93
C PRO A 68 -1.06 -13.55 -0.18
N ASN A 69 -1.37 -14.45 0.76
CA ASN A 69 -0.41 -15.12 1.63
C ASN A 69 0.44 -14.18 2.50
N HIS A 70 0.00 -12.95 2.79
CA HIS A 70 0.70 -12.02 3.67
C HIS A 70 -0.18 -11.58 4.85
N GLY A 71 0.45 -11.14 5.94
CA GLY A 71 -0.24 -10.59 7.12
C GLY A 71 -1.42 -11.44 7.60
N THR A 72 -2.60 -10.82 7.63
CA THR A 72 -3.86 -11.47 8.05
C THR A 72 -4.36 -12.55 7.09
N ARG A 73 -3.75 -12.69 5.91
CA ARG A 73 -4.11 -13.65 4.85
C ARG A 73 -3.06 -14.75 4.65
N VAL A 74 -2.15 -14.96 5.60
CA VAL A 74 -1.18 -16.07 5.50
C VAL A 74 -1.93 -17.39 5.52
N VAL A 75 -1.69 -18.21 4.50
CA VAL A 75 -2.20 -19.58 4.39
C VAL A 75 -1.06 -20.58 4.53
N SER A 76 0.13 -20.26 3.99
CA SER A 76 1.30 -21.13 4.07
C SER A 76 2.59 -20.31 4.16
N GLU A 77 3.26 -20.39 5.31
CA GLU A 77 4.57 -19.75 5.49
C GLU A 77 5.63 -20.31 4.55
N ARG A 78 5.59 -21.62 4.27
CA ARG A 78 6.49 -22.27 3.31
C ARG A 78 6.34 -21.68 1.91
N ALA A 79 5.11 -21.41 1.46
CA ALA A 79 4.86 -20.81 0.15
C ALA A 79 5.36 -19.35 0.04
N ASN A 80 5.56 -18.66 1.16
CA ASN A 80 6.27 -17.37 1.19
C ASN A 80 7.79 -17.52 1.16
N GLY A 81 8.31 -18.72 1.40
CA GLY A 81 9.74 -19.03 1.37
C GLY A 81 10.34 -18.91 -0.03
N ALA A 82 11.65 -18.67 -0.08
CA ALA A 82 12.45 -18.83 -1.29
C ALA A 82 12.81 -20.32 -1.50
N TRP A 83 13.34 -20.68 -2.67
CA TRP A 83 13.88 -22.03 -2.90
C TRP A 83 14.84 -22.50 -1.80
N ALA A 84 15.76 -21.64 -1.39
CA ALA A 84 16.73 -21.92 -0.32
C ALA A 84 16.10 -22.15 1.07
N ALA A 85 14.81 -21.83 1.23
CA ALA A 85 14.03 -22.07 2.44
C ALA A 85 13.11 -23.30 2.33
N GLY A 86 13.32 -24.17 1.34
CA GLY A 86 12.52 -25.39 1.13
C GLY A 86 11.20 -25.15 0.40
N ASN A 87 11.11 -24.07 -0.39
CA ASN A 87 9.97 -23.85 -1.27
C ASN A 87 10.28 -24.31 -2.71
N ASP A 88 10.02 -25.58 -2.99
CA ASP A 88 10.24 -26.15 -4.33
C ASP A 88 9.35 -25.48 -5.40
N THR A 89 8.18 -24.95 -5.00
CA THR A 89 7.21 -24.27 -5.86
C THR A 89 7.38 -22.75 -5.90
N HIS A 90 8.50 -22.21 -5.42
CA HIS A 90 8.72 -20.77 -5.21
C HIS A 90 8.31 -19.88 -6.39
N ALA A 91 8.68 -20.22 -7.62
CA ALA A 91 8.33 -19.41 -8.79
C ALA A 91 6.81 -19.34 -9.03
N ILE A 92 6.11 -20.47 -8.88
CA ILE A 92 4.65 -20.54 -9.05
C ILE A 92 3.94 -19.82 -7.91
N ASP A 93 4.41 -19.98 -6.68
CA ASP A 93 3.85 -19.28 -5.51
C ASP A 93 4.02 -17.75 -5.66
N MET A 94 5.19 -17.30 -6.09
CA MET A 94 5.45 -15.88 -6.37
C MET A 94 4.55 -15.33 -7.48
N LEU A 95 4.41 -16.05 -8.59
CA LEU A 95 3.52 -15.67 -9.69
C LEU A 95 2.05 -15.61 -9.23
N GLY A 96 1.62 -16.61 -8.46
CA GLY A 96 0.28 -16.67 -7.89
C GLY A 96 -0.02 -15.48 -6.98
N MET A 97 0.90 -15.16 -6.06
CA MET A 97 0.76 -14.01 -5.18
C MET A 97 0.69 -12.68 -5.95
N VAL A 98 1.53 -12.49 -6.97
CA VAL A 98 1.51 -11.26 -7.80
C VAL A 98 0.21 -11.13 -8.59
N LYS A 99 -0.24 -12.22 -9.23
CA LYS A 99 -1.50 -12.22 -9.98
C LYS A 99 -2.70 -11.96 -9.06
N GLY A 100 -2.73 -12.59 -7.90
CA GLY A 100 -3.78 -12.39 -6.91
C GLY A 100 -3.77 -10.97 -6.35
N ALA A 101 -2.60 -10.42 -6.01
CA ALA A 101 -2.48 -9.03 -5.55
C ALA A 101 -2.98 -8.02 -6.59
N ARG A 102 -2.68 -8.25 -7.87
CA ARG A 102 -3.21 -7.42 -8.97
C ARG A 102 -4.74 -7.49 -9.04
N ALA A 103 -5.31 -8.70 -8.98
CA ALA A 103 -6.76 -8.89 -9.03
C ALA A 103 -7.46 -8.23 -7.84
N ASP A 104 -6.92 -8.42 -6.63
CA ASP A 104 -7.41 -7.77 -5.41
C ASP A 104 -7.38 -6.25 -5.55
N MET A 105 -6.26 -5.68 -6.02
CA MET A 105 -6.11 -4.24 -6.19
C MET A 105 -7.09 -3.68 -7.22
N SER A 106 -7.22 -4.32 -8.39
CA SER A 106 -8.19 -3.90 -9.40
C SER A 106 -9.62 -3.93 -8.86
N GLY A 107 -10.02 -5.03 -8.21
CA GLY A 107 -11.35 -5.13 -7.61
C GLY A 107 -11.61 -4.10 -6.52
N LEU A 108 -10.59 -3.75 -5.72
CA LEU A 108 -10.69 -2.67 -4.74
C LEU A 108 -10.84 -1.30 -5.40
N MET A 109 -10.07 -1.00 -6.45
CA MET A 109 -10.17 0.27 -7.20
C MET A 109 -11.57 0.46 -7.78
N ASP A 110 -12.20 -0.60 -8.29
CA ASP A 110 -13.53 -0.54 -8.89
C ASP A 110 -14.64 -0.14 -7.89
N VAL A 111 -14.45 -0.45 -6.59
CA VAL A 111 -15.50 -0.31 -5.56
C VAL A 111 -15.16 0.67 -4.45
N VAL A 112 -13.92 1.19 -4.40
CA VAL A 112 -13.43 2.00 -3.27
C VAL A 112 -14.28 3.25 -3.06
N ALA A 113 -14.75 3.89 -4.14
CA ALA A 113 -15.60 5.08 -4.07
C ALA A 113 -16.86 4.81 -3.23
N GLY A 114 -17.53 3.69 -3.47
CA GLY A 114 -18.71 3.26 -2.73
C GLY A 114 -18.43 2.99 -1.25
N TYR A 115 -17.29 2.35 -0.93
CA TYR A 115 -16.90 2.12 0.47
C TYR A 115 -16.52 3.38 1.23
N LEU A 116 -16.00 4.40 0.53
CA LEU A 116 -15.64 5.68 1.13
C LEU A 116 -16.80 6.68 1.18
N GLY A 117 -17.97 6.35 0.62
CA GLY A 117 -19.09 7.28 0.49
C GLY A 117 -18.75 8.49 -0.39
N ARG A 118 -17.92 8.30 -1.41
CA ARG A 118 -17.44 9.34 -2.32
C ARG A 118 -18.01 9.12 -3.72
N GLU A 119 -18.48 10.19 -4.34
CA GLU A 119 -18.99 10.13 -5.71
C GLU A 119 -17.86 10.28 -6.73
N ASN A 120 -16.78 10.97 -6.35
CA ASN A 120 -15.70 11.36 -7.26
C ASN A 120 -14.33 10.89 -6.77
N VAL A 121 -14.06 9.59 -6.94
CA VAL A 121 -12.69 9.06 -6.88
C VAL A 121 -12.14 8.98 -8.30
N ASP A 122 -11.35 9.98 -8.68
CA ASP A 122 -10.87 10.19 -10.06
C ASP A 122 -9.36 9.95 -10.20
N GLY A 123 -8.68 9.56 -9.12
CA GLY A 123 -7.25 9.32 -9.12
C GLY A 123 -6.86 8.09 -8.31
N HIS A 124 -6.01 7.25 -8.89
CA HIS A 124 -5.34 6.16 -8.19
C HIS A 124 -3.83 6.26 -8.38
N VAL A 125 -3.10 6.32 -7.27
CA VAL A 125 -1.63 6.27 -7.24
C VAL A 125 -1.22 5.03 -6.48
N VAL A 126 -0.21 4.30 -6.96
CA VAL A 126 0.27 3.07 -6.32
C VAL A 126 1.73 3.23 -5.93
N LEU A 127 2.05 2.94 -4.68
CA LEU A 127 3.42 2.96 -4.16
C LEU A 127 3.73 1.65 -3.44
N GLY A 128 4.83 0.99 -3.82
CA GLY A 128 5.27 -0.27 -3.22
C GLY A 128 6.68 -0.19 -2.65
N TRP A 129 6.89 -0.72 -1.44
CA TRP A 129 8.23 -0.81 -0.84
C TRP A 129 8.80 -2.23 -0.98
N SER A 130 10.03 -2.32 -1.49
CA SER A 130 10.87 -3.52 -1.49
C SER A 130 10.55 -4.56 -2.56
N LEU A 131 9.35 -5.12 -2.62
CA LEU A 131 8.96 -5.87 -3.83
C LEU A 131 8.37 -4.95 -4.93
N GLY A 132 8.62 -3.64 -4.79
CA GLY A 132 8.79 -2.63 -5.85
C GLY A 132 10.14 -1.87 -5.74
N GLY A 133 11.12 -2.40 -5.00
CA GLY A 133 12.43 -1.75 -4.79
C GLY A 133 13.27 -2.37 -3.67
N MET A 134 13.85 -3.55 -3.92
CA MET A 134 14.52 -4.42 -2.95
C MET A 134 15.57 -3.70 -2.09
N ARG A 135 15.50 -3.81 -0.76
CA ARG A 135 16.67 -3.63 0.14
C ARG A 135 16.79 -4.81 1.10
N ARG A 136 17.79 -5.66 0.85
CA ARG A 136 18.33 -6.60 1.83
C ARG A 136 19.28 -5.84 2.74
N GLY A 137 18.86 -5.53 3.97
CA GLY A 137 19.77 -5.09 5.02
C GLY A 137 20.61 -6.27 5.49
N ARG A 138 21.90 -6.30 5.15
CA ARG A 138 22.90 -6.98 5.99
C ARG A 138 23.26 -6.04 7.15
N PRO A 139 23.40 -6.52 8.39
CA PRO A 139 23.93 -5.68 9.46
C PRO A 139 25.43 -5.48 9.17
N GLY A 140 25.83 -4.22 9.03
CA GLY A 140 27.24 -3.85 8.86
C GLY A 140 27.49 -2.94 7.68
N TRP A 141 26.88 -1.75 7.66
CA TRP A 141 27.45 -0.62 6.92
C TRP A 141 27.35 0.62 7.78
N GLY A 142 28.50 1.04 8.29
CA GLY A 142 28.67 2.20 9.14
C GLY A 142 28.34 3.51 8.43
N ARG A 143 27.76 4.41 9.22
CA ARG A 143 27.87 5.88 9.17
C ARG A 143 28.49 6.44 7.88
N ARG A 144 27.67 6.87 6.92
CA ARG A 144 27.96 8.08 6.12
C ARG A 144 26.65 8.84 5.93
N GLY A 145 26.69 10.10 6.32
CA GLY A 145 25.55 11.01 6.36
C GLY A 145 24.91 11.20 5.00
N TRP A 146 23.58 11.37 5.03
CA TRP A 146 22.79 11.72 3.87
C TRP A 146 22.24 13.12 4.12
N THR A 147 22.78 14.11 3.42
CA THR A 147 22.16 15.43 3.28
C THR A 147 21.38 15.45 1.96
N PRO A 148 20.08 15.76 1.96
CA PRO A 148 19.34 15.89 0.72
C PRO A 148 19.69 17.24 0.07
N ARG A 149 20.06 17.24 -1.20
CA ARG A 149 19.94 18.42 -2.07
C ARG A 149 18.68 18.25 -2.90
N CYS A 150 17.78 19.20 -2.77
CA CYS A 150 16.66 19.40 -3.68
C CYS A 150 17.21 19.88 -5.04
N LEU A 151 16.67 19.32 -6.11
CA LEU A 151 16.53 19.96 -7.43
C LEU A 151 15.09 19.70 -7.87
#